data_AF-A0A336MC93-F1
#
_entry.id   AF-A0A336MC93-F1
#
_cell.length_a   1.000
_cell.length_b   1.000
_cell.length_c   1.000
_cell.angle_alpha   90.00
_cell.angle_beta   90.00
_cell.angle_gamma   90.00
#
_symmetry.space_group_name_H-M   'P 1'
#
loop_
_entity.id
_entity.type
_entity.pdbx_description
1 polymer ?
#
loop_
_entity_poly.entity_id
_entity_poly.type
_entity_poly.pdbx_seq_one_letter_code
_entity_poly.pdbx_strand_id
1 'polypeptide(L)'
;MGPAAPGTDHSQLNVLTASPGEFILHCNKYLRLPIEEVTGPIIDSSNDRMATFTQVFDAPKSKEDVIKMLGDTTSKGHKVFRDEPDAFIKTICVGIFDCKQRTWTLYSDNPKTSEPLVVIPLVLKEK
;
A
#
# COMPACT_ATOMS: atom_id res chain seq x y z
N MET A 1 14.53 -4.00 4.71
CA MET A 1 15.92 -3.52 4.70
C MET A 1 15.90 -2.08 5.17
N GLY A 2 16.55 -1.77 6.28
CA GLY A 2 16.73 -0.39 6.75
C GLY A 2 18.02 0.23 6.23
N PRO A 3 18.24 1.53 6.42
CA PRO A 3 19.58 2.12 6.28
C PRO A 3 20.58 1.45 7.24
N ALA A 4 21.87 1.55 6.93
CA ALA A 4 22.92 1.20 7.89
C ALA A 4 22.84 2.14 9.10
N ALA A 5 23.06 1.60 10.30
CA ALA A 5 23.11 2.42 11.51
C ALA A 5 24.39 3.28 11.50
N PRO A 6 24.42 4.42 12.22
CA PRO A 6 25.64 5.21 12.35
C PRO A 6 26.80 4.33 12.84
N GLY A 7 27.88 4.27 12.06
CA GLY A 7 29.06 3.46 12.37
C GLY A 7 28.99 1.99 11.93
N THR A 8 27.98 1.58 11.17
CA THR A 8 27.92 0.25 10.53
C THR A 8 28.01 0.35 9.01
N ASP A 9 28.53 -0.70 8.37
CA ASP A 9 28.62 -0.85 6.91
C ASP A 9 27.54 -1.77 6.34
N HIS A 10 26.69 -2.33 7.20
CA HIS A 10 25.61 -3.24 6.84
C HIS A 10 24.25 -2.71 7.33
N SER A 11 23.23 -3.04 6.54
CA SER A 11 21.83 -2.71 6.81
C SER A 11 21.21 -3.70 7.78
N GLN A 12 20.31 -3.23 8.65
CA GLN A 12 19.45 -4.14 9.40
C GLN A 12 18.44 -4.81 8.48
N LEU A 13 18.36 -6.14 8.58
CA LEU A 13 17.38 -6.95 7.86
C LEU A 13 16.28 -7.40 8.82
N ASN A 14 15.04 -7.09 8.47
CA ASN A 14 13.85 -7.64 9.13
C ASN A 14 12.91 -8.20 8.05
N VAL A 15 12.79 -9.53 8.02
CA VAL A 15 11.95 -10.26 7.07
C VAL A 15 10.66 -10.65 7.77
N LEU A 16 9.53 -10.19 7.22
CA LEU A 16 8.22 -10.72 7.55
C LEU A 16 7.81 -11.69 6.46
N THR A 17 7.42 -12.89 6.87
CA THR A 17 6.78 -13.89 6.03
C THR A 17 5.28 -13.89 6.28
N ALA A 18 4.49 -14.10 5.23
CA ALA A 18 3.06 -14.38 5.33
C ALA A 18 2.79 -15.79 4.83
N SER A 19 1.97 -16.51 5.57
CA SER A 19 1.45 -17.84 5.27
C SER A 19 0.16 -17.74 4.46
N PRO A 20 -0.30 -18.82 3.81
CA PRO A 20 -1.61 -18.83 3.15
C PRO A 20 -2.73 -18.40 4.11
N GLY A 21 -3.54 -17.43 3.68
CA GLY A 21 -4.62 -16.85 4.49
C GLY A 21 -4.21 -15.63 5.33
N GLU A 22 -2.91 -15.34 5.43
CA GLU A 22 -2.40 -14.12 6.06
C GLU A 22 -2.29 -12.98 5.04
N PHE A 23 -2.37 -11.74 5.53
CA PHE A 23 -2.21 -10.53 4.72
C PHE A 23 -1.27 -9.56 5.41
N ILE A 24 -0.61 -8.72 4.61
CA ILE A 24 0.34 -7.72 5.10
C ILE A 24 -0.11 -6.36 4.60
N LEU A 25 -0.07 -5.38 5.49
CA LEU A 25 -0.32 -3.98 5.18
C LEU A 25 0.93 -3.16 5.50
N HIS A 26 1.20 -2.14 4.70
CA HIS A 26 2.30 -1.22 4.94
C HIS A 26 1.96 0.16 4.38
N CYS A 27 2.37 1.21 5.09
CA CYS A 27 2.27 2.59 4.63
C CYS A 27 3.68 3.19 4.51
N ASN A 28 3.94 4.40 5.02
CA ASN A 28 5.24 5.05 4.87
C ASN A 28 6.13 4.96 6.12
N LYS A 29 5.54 4.62 7.27
CA LYS A 29 6.25 4.45 8.54
C LYS A 29 6.96 3.09 8.63
N TYR A 30 8.13 3.03 9.28
CA TYR A 30 8.74 1.76 9.64
C TYR A 30 7.93 1.02 10.72
N LEU A 31 7.57 -0.23 10.45
CA LEU A 31 6.80 -1.05 11.41
C LEU A 31 7.68 -1.91 12.32
N ARG A 32 8.91 -2.23 11.90
CA ARG A 32 9.72 -3.30 12.52
C ARG A 32 11.19 -2.95 12.73
N LEU A 33 11.58 -1.72 12.41
CA LEU A 33 12.95 -1.24 12.60
C LEU A 33 12.93 -0.13 13.66
N PRO A 34 13.66 -0.28 14.77
CA PRO A 34 13.71 0.72 15.83
C PRO A 34 14.72 1.82 15.48
N ILE A 35 14.46 2.56 14.40
CA ILE A 35 15.30 3.67 13.94
C ILE A 35 14.49 4.96 13.96
N GLU A 36 15.18 6.09 14.14
CA GLU A 36 14.54 7.41 14.10
C GLU A 36 13.93 7.66 12.72
N GLU A 37 12.67 8.08 12.71
CA GLU A 37 11.92 8.41 11.51
C GLU A 37 11.79 9.91 11.35
N VAL A 38 11.67 10.36 10.09
CA VAL A 38 11.24 11.73 9.80
C VAL A 38 9.91 12.01 10.49
N THR A 39 9.72 13.22 11.01
CA THR A 39 8.45 13.62 11.66
C THR A 39 7.56 14.41 10.70
N GLY A 40 6.31 14.64 11.11
CA GLY A 40 5.36 15.49 10.39
C GLY A 40 4.36 14.75 9.50
N PRO A 41 3.75 15.44 8.51
CA PRO A 41 2.54 14.98 7.82
C PRO A 41 2.66 13.60 7.14
N ILE A 42 3.87 13.19 6.77
CA ILE A 42 4.11 11.88 6.15
C ILE A 42 3.85 10.72 7.13
N ILE A 43 4.24 10.88 8.39
CA ILE A 43 4.03 9.86 9.43
C ILE A 43 2.58 9.91 9.91
N ASP A 44 2.02 11.10 10.09
CA ASP A 44 0.61 11.26 10.48
C ASP A 44 -0.31 10.60 9.43
N SER A 45 -0.07 10.89 8.14
CA SER A 45 -0.78 10.25 7.04
C SER A 45 -0.54 8.73 6.97
N SER A 46 0.65 8.27 7.33
CA SER A 46 0.93 6.84 7.40
C SER A 46 0.14 6.15 8.50
N ASN A 47 0.04 6.78 9.68
CA ASN A 47 -0.71 6.25 10.81
C ASN A 47 -2.20 6.22 10.52
N ASP A 48 -2.77 7.29 9.97
CA ASP A 48 -4.20 7.37 9.62
C ASP A 48 -4.62 6.32 8.58
N ARG A 49 -3.82 6.13 7.52
CA ARG A 49 -4.12 5.13 6.49
C ARG A 49 -3.97 3.71 7.03
N MET A 50 -2.96 3.47 7.87
CA MET A 50 -2.82 2.18 8.54
C MET A 50 -3.99 1.90 9.49
N ALA A 51 -4.43 2.90 10.28
CA ALA A 51 -5.61 2.79 11.13
C ALA A 51 -6.86 2.49 10.30
N THR A 52 -7.04 3.16 9.17
CA THR A 52 -8.14 2.88 8.23
C THR A 52 -8.13 1.42 7.79
N PHE A 53 -6.98 0.90 7.32
CA PHE A 53 -6.89 -0.49 6.88
C PHE A 53 -7.08 -1.52 8.01
N THR A 54 -6.70 -1.19 9.24
CA THR A 54 -6.70 -2.15 10.36
C THR A 54 -7.94 -2.09 11.23
N GLN A 55 -8.67 -0.97 11.23
CA GLN A 55 -9.82 -0.74 12.11
C GLN A 55 -11.16 -0.64 11.36
N VAL A 56 -11.14 -0.26 10.08
CA VAL A 56 -12.37 -0.08 9.29
C VAL A 56 -12.64 -1.29 8.40
N PHE A 57 -11.59 -1.89 7.84
CA PHE A 57 -11.72 -3.00 6.89
C PHE A 57 -11.47 -4.35 7.56
N ASP A 58 -12.23 -5.35 7.13
CA ASP A 58 -11.90 -6.75 7.37
C ASP A 58 -10.68 -7.18 6.54
N ALA A 59 -10.09 -8.31 6.92
CA ALA A 59 -9.04 -8.95 6.15
C ALA A 59 -9.46 -9.17 4.69
N PRO A 60 -8.71 -8.69 3.69
CA PRO A 60 -9.09 -8.81 2.29
C PRO A 60 -9.05 -10.27 1.83
N LYS A 61 -10.08 -10.71 1.11
CA LYS A 61 -10.18 -12.09 0.59
C LYS A 61 -10.28 -12.13 -0.93
N SER A 62 -10.51 -10.98 -1.56
CA SER A 62 -10.76 -10.84 -2.99
C SER A 62 -10.08 -9.60 -3.57
N LYS A 63 -10.04 -9.53 -4.91
CA LYS A 63 -9.57 -8.34 -5.64
C LYS A 63 -10.48 -7.14 -5.33
N GLU A 64 -11.78 -7.38 -5.21
CA GLU A 64 -12.79 -6.37 -4.93
C GLU A 64 -12.59 -5.75 -3.53
N ASP A 65 -12.20 -6.56 -2.55
CA ASP A 65 -11.85 -6.03 -1.21
C ASP A 65 -10.63 -5.11 -1.29
N VAL A 66 -9.59 -5.52 -2.04
CA VAL A 66 -8.40 -4.69 -2.27
C VAL A 66 -8.75 -3.39 -2.99
N ILE A 67 -9.63 -3.42 -4.01
CA ILE A 67 -10.12 -2.23 -4.70
C ILE A 67 -10.84 -1.29 -3.73
N LYS A 68 -11.74 -1.82 -2.89
CA LYS A 68 -12.46 -1.02 -1.88
C LYS A 68 -11.50 -0.37 -0.90
N MET A 69 -10.53 -1.12 -0.40
CA MET A 69 -9.51 -0.63 0.53
C MET A 69 -8.66 0.48 -0.10
N LEU A 70 -8.10 0.24 -1.30
CA LEU A 70 -7.17 1.19 -1.95
C LEU A 70 -7.86 2.44 -2.49
N GLY A 71 -9.14 2.35 -2.83
CA GLY A 71 -9.94 3.49 -3.24
C GLY A 71 -10.58 4.25 -2.08
N ASP A 72 -10.34 3.86 -0.81
CA ASP A 72 -11.05 4.45 0.32
C ASP A 72 -10.82 5.97 0.49
N THR A 73 -11.92 6.68 0.70
CA THR A 73 -11.97 8.14 0.85
C THR A 73 -12.77 8.55 2.09
N THR A 74 -13.00 7.64 3.04
CA THR A 74 -13.94 7.85 4.15
C THR A 74 -13.31 8.50 5.37
N SER A 75 -11.99 8.36 5.55
CA SER A 75 -11.26 9.03 6.64
C SER A 75 -11.45 10.55 6.57
N LYS A 76 -11.76 11.15 7.74
CA LYS A 76 -11.81 12.61 7.91
C LYS A 76 -10.42 13.24 8.05
N GLY A 77 -9.41 12.42 8.39
CA GLY A 77 -8.00 12.81 8.41
C GLY A 77 -7.38 12.57 7.04
N HIS A 78 -6.32 11.77 6.99
CA HIS A 78 -5.72 11.40 5.71
C HIS A 78 -6.45 10.21 5.08
N LYS A 79 -7.03 10.42 3.89
CA LYS A 79 -7.65 9.37 3.07
C LYS A 79 -6.60 8.43 2.48
N VAL A 80 -7.03 7.20 2.18
CA VAL A 80 -6.19 6.22 1.47
C VAL A 80 -6.00 6.65 0.02
N PHE A 81 -7.11 6.83 -0.70
CA PHE A 81 -7.10 7.46 -2.01
C PHE A 81 -7.21 8.96 -1.84
N ARG A 82 -6.22 9.70 -2.36
CA ARG A 82 -6.13 11.15 -2.19
C ARG A 82 -6.42 11.84 -3.51
N ASP A 83 -7.68 12.23 -3.69
CA ASP A 83 -8.24 12.81 -4.91
C ASP A 83 -8.75 14.25 -4.73
N GLU A 84 -8.61 14.81 -3.54
CA GLU A 84 -9.09 16.14 -3.21
C GLU A 84 -8.46 17.18 -4.17
N PRO A 85 -9.27 18.08 -4.77
CA PRO A 85 -8.79 19.08 -5.73
C PRO A 85 -7.62 19.92 -5.20
N ASP A 86 -7.68 20.28 -3.92
CA ASP A 86 -6.71 21.18 -3.28
C ASP A 86 -5.63 20.44 -2.47
N ALA A 87 -5.62 19.11 -2.49
CA ALA A 87 -4.60 18.35 -1.76
C ALA A 87 -3.21 18.53 -2.39
N PHE A 88 -2.24 18.87 -1.54
CA PHE A 88 -0.83 18.94 -1.92
C PHE A 88 -0.26 17.57 -2.34
N ILE A 89 -0.75 16.49 -1.73
CA ILE A 89 -0.34 15.11 -2.04
C ILE A 89 -1.54 14.37 -2.62
N LYS A 90 -1.39 13.83 -3.84
CA LYS A 90 -2.43 13.08 -4.53
C LYS A 90 -1.99 11.66 -4.85
N THR A 91 -2.96 10.76 -4.92
CA THR A 91 -2.72 9.42 -5.48
C THR A 91 -2.71 9.54 -7.00
N ILE A 92 -1.58 9.19 -7.62
CA ILE A 92 -1.40 9.31 -9.08
C ILE A 92 -1.86 8.04 -9.79
N CYS A 93 -1.71 6.88 -9.14
CA CYS A 93 -2.03 5.59 -9.74
C CYS A 93 -2.26 4.53 -8.66
N VAL A 94 -3.14 3.57 -8.96
CA VAL A 94 -3.26 2.32 -8.21
C VAL A 94 -2.85 1.14 -9.10
N GLY A 95 -2.00 0.27 -8.57
CA GLY A 95 -1.60 -0.97 -9.23
C GLY A 95 -2.03 -2.19 -8.41
N ILE A 96 -2.65 -3.17 -9.07
CA ILE A 96 -3.07 -4.44 -8.45
C ILE A 96 -2.45 -5.60 -9.23
N PHE A 97 -1.65 -6.41 -8.54
CA PHE A 97 -1.14 -7.67 -9.06
C PHE A 97 -2.09 -8.79 -8.64
N ASP A 98 -2.74 -9.44 -9.60
CA ASP A 98 -3.51 -10.65 -9.39
C ASP A 98 -2.66 -11.86 -9.79
N CYS A 99 -2.10 -12.54 -8.79
CA CYS A 99 -1.24 -13.70 -9.02
C CYS A 99 -2.01 -14.96 -9.48
N LYS A 100 -3.34 -15.02 -9.25
CA LYS A 100 -4.17 -16.14 -9.73
C LYS A 100 -4.51 -15.96 -11.21
N GLN A 101 -4.98 -14.78 -11.58
CA GLN A 101 -5.27 -14.42 -12.96
C GLN A 101 -4.00 -14.10 -13.77
N ARG A 102 -2.86 -13.94 -13.09
CA ARG A 102 -1.57 -13.55 -13.68
C ARG A 102 -1.68 -12.22 -14.42
N THR A 103 -2.20 -11.20 -13.77
CA THR A 103 -2.33 -9.85 -14.34
C THR A 103 -1.77 -8.77 -13.43
N TRP A 104 -1.32 -7.67 -14.03
CA TRP A 104 -1.05 -6.41 -13.35
C TRP A 104 -2.00 -5.35 -13.93
N THR A 105 -2.95 -4.92 -13.11
CA THR A 105 -3.96 -3.92 -13.47
C THR A 105 -3.52 -2.55 -12.95
N LEU A 106 -3.53 -1.53 -13.80
CA LEU A 106 -3.23 -0.15 -13.45
C LEU A 106 -4.48 0.73 -13.61
N TYR A 107 -4.74 1.57 -12.62
CA TYR A 107 -5.77 2.60 -12.63
C TYR A 107 -5.10 3.96 -12.55
N SER A 108 -5.52 4.90 -13.40
CA SER A 108 -5.08 6.31 -13.33
C SER A 108 -5.89 7.15 -12.36
N ASP A 109 -6.98 6.59 -11.81
CA ASP A 109 -7.89 7.26 -10.89
C ASP A 109 -8.42 6.24 -9.84
N ASN A 110 -9.40 6.64 -9.05
CA ASN A 110 -9.92 5.86 -7.94
C ASN A 110 -10.49 4.52 -8.42
N PRO A 111 -9.88 3.37 -8.04
CA PRO A 111 -10.25 2.07 -8.57
C PRO A 111 -11.67 1.64 -8.19
N LYS A 112 -12.34 2.30 -7.23
CA LYS A 112 -13.75 2.04 -6.90
C LYS A 112 -14.72 2.57 -7.96
N THR A 113 -14.32 3.58 -8.71
CA THR A 113 -15.22 4.34 -9.60
C THR A 113 -14.69 4.48 -11.01
N SER A 114 -13.46 4.04 -11.28
CA SER A 114 -12.83 4.08 -12.60
C SER A 114 -12.55 2.68 -13.12
N GLU A 115 -12.70 2.50 -14.44
CA GLU A 115 -12.18 1.32 -15.14
C GLU A 115 -10.64 1.32 -15.17
N PRO A 116 -10.00 0.15 -15.30
CA PRO A 116 -8.55 0.07 -15.49
C PRO A 116 -8.08 0.84 -16.72
N LEU A 117 -6.95 1.55 -16.59
CA LEU A 117 -6.26 2.15 -17.71
C LEU A 117 -5.59 1.07 -18.59
N VAL A 118 -4.97 0.08 -17.95
CA VAL A 118 -4.33 -1.04 -18.63
C VAL A 118 -4.31 -2.29 -17.76
N VAL A 119 -4.47 -3.45 -18.41
CA VAL A 119 -4.32 -4.78 -17.80
C VAL A 119 -3.18 -5.50 -18.52
N ILE A 120 -2.06 -5.68 -17.83
CA ILE A 120 -0.85 -6.30 -18.38
C ILE A 120 -0.81 -7.77 -17.95
N PRO A 121 -0.75 -8.75 -18.89
CA PRO A 121 -0.59 -10.14 -18.53
C PRO A 121 0.82 -10.40 -18.00
N LEU A 122 0.92 -11.12 -16.88
CA LEU A 122 2.18 -11.58 -16.29
C LEU A 122 2.60 -12.88 -16.99
N VAL A 123 3.27 -12.73 -18.13
CA VAL A 123 3.82 -13.86 -18.88
C VAL A 123 5.16 -14.28 -18.25
N LEU A 124 5.15 -15.40 -17.54
CA LEU A 124 6.36 -16.01 -17.02
C LEU A 124 6.94 -16.91 -18.11
N LYS A 125 8.23 -16.77 -18.43
CA LYS A 125 8.94 -17.78 -19.22
C LYS A 125 9.06 -19.04 -18.36
N GLU A 126 8.61 -20.17 -18.89
CA GLU A 126 8.91 -21.47 -18.28
C GLU A 126 10.43 -21.63 -18.25
N LYS A 127 10.96 -22.09 -17.11
CA LYS A 127 12.38 -22.36 -16.93
C LYS A 127 12.72 -23.74 -17.44
#